data_AF-A0A916GSZ8-F1
#
_entry.id   AF-A0A916GSZ8-F1
#
_cell.length_a   1.000
_cell.length_b   1.000
_cell.length_c   1.000
_cell.angle_alpha   90.00
_cell.angle_beta   90.00
_cell.angle_gamma   90.00
#
_symmetry.space_group_name_H-M   'P 1'
#
loop_
_entity.id
_entity.type
_entity.pdbx_description
1 polymer ?
#
loop_
_entity_poly.entity_id
_entity_poly.type
_entity_poly.pdbx_seq_one_letter_code
_entity_poly.pdbx_strand_id
1 'polypeptide(L)'
;MPELAPYAVSDGTSRGRAHGEQPPAARSEFQRDRDRIVHSTAFRRLEYKTQVFVNHEGDLFRTRLTHSIEVAQIARTVARALRLNDDLVEAIALAHDLGHTPFGHAGQEALNDCMREDGGFEHNLQSLRIVDRLEERYAAFDGLNLMFETREGILKHCAPGKARELGELGRRFLEDRRPSLEAQICNLADEIAYNNHDVDDGLRSGLVTLDQLSKVSLFARHMAETRAEFPAVTGRRLVHETVRRMIGAQVNDLLAESARRIAEAGVADLEDVHR
;
A
#
# COMPACT_ATOMS: atom_id res chain seq x y z
N MET A 1 11.77 12.23 17.94
CA MET A 1 10.62 11.65 17.19
C MET A 1 9.35 12.04 17.96
N PRO A 2 8.24 12.36 17.28
CA PRO A 2 6.97 12.57 17.98
C PRO A 2 6.60 11.32 18.78
N GLU A 3 5.94 11.52 19.92
CA GLU A 3 5.47 10.43 20.77
C GLU A 3 4.39 9.62 20.04
N LEU A 4 4.66 8.33 19.81
CA LEU A 4 3.73 7.41 19.18
C LEU A 4 2.57 7.08 20.13
N ALA A 5 1.40 6.77 19.57
CA ALA A 5 0.30 6.22 20.34
C ALA A 5 0.68 4.87 20.97
N PRO A 6 0.12 4.48 22.13
CA PRO A 6 0.50 3.24 22.82
C PRO A 6 0.16 1.97 22.03
N TYR A 7 -0.75 2.06 21.07
CA TYR A 7 -1.12 0.99 20.14
C TYR A 7 -0.33 1.00 18.83
N ALA A 8 0.60 1.95 18.64
CA ALA A 8 1.43 2.03 17.44
C ALA A 8 2.62 1.07 17.52
N VAL A 9 3.08 0.59 16.37
CA VAL A 9 4.31 -0.22 16.31
C VAL A 9 5.53 0.68 16.53
N SER A 10 6.47 0.25 17.37
CA SER A 10 7.76 0.91 17.58
C SER A 10 8.91 -0.08 17.51
N ASP A 11 10.15 0.40 17.40
CA ASP A 11 11.35 -0.45 17.45
C ASP A 11 11.36 -1.33 18.73
N GLY A 12 10.83 -0.82 19.85
CA GLY A 12 10.76 -1.53 21.13
C GLY A 12 9.63 -2.56 21.26
N THR A 13 8.59 -2.47 20.43
CA THR A 13 7.47 -3.42 20.41
C THR A 13 7.55 -4.41 19.25
N SER A 14 8.56 -4.28 18.39
CA SER A 14 8.71 -5.12 17.21
C SER A 14 9.20 -6.52 17.55
N ARG A 15 8.83 -7.50 16.71
CA ARG A 15 9.34 -8.88 16.74
C ARG A 15 10.71 -9.02 16.06
N GLY A 16 11.23 -7.96 15.46
CA GLY A 16 12.57 -7.89 14.91
C GLY A 16 12.75 -8.55 13.53
N ARG A 17 14.01 -8.82 13.20
CA ARG A 17 14.46 -9.38 11.91
C ARG A 17 14.74 -10.87 12.04
N ALA A 18 14.71 -11.59 10.90
CA ALA A 18 15.02 -13.02 10.88
C ALA A 18 16.52 -13.29 11.10
N HIS A 19 17.38 -12.46 10.51
CA HIS A 19 18.82 -12.50 10.70
C HIS A 19 19.25 -11.38 11.66
N GLY A 20 20.01 -11.73 12.70
CA GLY A 20 20.52 -10.76 13.67
C GLY A 20 21.51 -9.79 13.02
N GLU A 21 21.27 -8.50 13.20
CA GLU A 21 22.13 -7.43 12.71
C GLU A 21 22.36 -6.40 13.82
N GLN A 22 23.46 -5.65 13.76
CA GLN A 22 23.64 -4.53 14.68
C GLN A 22 22.56 -3.47 14.42
N PRO A 23 21.97 -2.89 15.49
CA PRO A 23 21.02 -1.79 15.36
C PRO A 23 21.63 -0.60 14.63
N PRO A 24 20.86 0.12 13.78
CA PRO A 24 21.32 1.33 13.12
C PRO A 24 21.60 2.45 14.13
N ALA A 25 22.67 3.23 13.90
CA ALA A 25 23.08 4.29 14.83
C ALA A 25 22.28 5.61 14.68
N ALA A 26 21.79 5.92 13.48
CA ALA A 26 21.27 7.26 13.13
C ALA A 26 19.83 7.26 12.59
N ARG A 27 19.16 6.11 12.55
CA ARG A 27 17.81 5.93 11.98
C ARG A 27 17.08 4.81 12.72
N SER A 28 15.75 4.76 12.63
CA SER A 28 14.97 3.63 13.15
C SER A 28 15.16 2.35 12.32
N GLU A 29 14.74 1.21 12.86
CA GLU A 29 14.71 -0.05 12.11
C GLU A 29 13.76 0.01 10.90
N PHE A 30 12.65 0.75 11.00
CA PHE A 30 11.70 0.92 9.88
C PHE A 30 12.22 1.88 8.80
N GLN A 31 13.02 2.89 9.18
CA GLN A 31 13.76 3.70 8.19
C GLN A 31 14.79 2.86 7.44
N ARG A 32 15.47 1.93 8.15
CA ARG A 32 16.35 0.96 7.50
C ARG A 32 15.56 0.12 6.50
N ASP A 33 14.39 -0.40 6.85
CA ASP A 33 13.55 -1.17 5.93
C ASP A 33 13.19 -0.39 4.66
N ARG A 34 12.66 0.84 4.82
CA ARG A 34 12.36 1.73 3.70
C ARG A 34 13.57 1.87 2.78
N ASP A 35 14.74 2.17 3.35
CA ASP A 35 15.95 2.38 2.57
C ASP A 35 16.37 1.11 1.81
N ARG A 36 16.21 -0.09 2.41
CA ARG A 36 16.46 -1.37 1.73
C ARG A 36 15.51 -1.57 0.55
N ILE A 37 14.22 -1.29 0.75
CA ILE A 37 13.18 -1.44 -0.28
C ILE A 37 13.47 -0.51 -1.46
N VAL A 38 13.72 0.78 -1.21
CA VAL A 38 13.97 1.77 -2.27
C VAL A 38 15.19 1.40 -3.13
N HIS A 39 16.23 0.80 -2.54
CA HIS A 39 17.45 0.42 -3.27
C HIS A 39 17.36 -0.96 -3.96
N SER A 40 16.28 -1.72 -3.74
CA SER A 40 16.08 -3.04 -4.32
C SER A 40 15.97 -3.01 -5.85
N THR A 41 16.22 -4.14 -6.51
CA THR A 41 15.98 -4.28 -7.95
C THR A 41 14.48 -4.26 -8.24
N ALA A 42 13.69 -4.94 -7.41
CA ALA A 42 12.25 -5.06 -7.57
C ALA A 42 11.55 -3.70 -7.51
N PHE A 43 11.95 -2.80 -6.60
CA PHE A 43 11.38 -1.46 -6.52
C PHE A 43 11.70 -0.63 -7.76
N ARG A 44 12.95 -0.66 -8.23
CA ARG A 44 13.34 0.00 -9.50
C ARG A 44 12.54 -0.50 -10.70
N ARG A 45 12.23 -1.81 -10.75
CA ARG A 45 11.42 -2.38 -11.83
C ARG A 45 9.97 -1.88 -11.84
N LEU A 46 9.45 -1.31 -10.73
CA LEU A 46 8.11 -0.71 -10.71
C LEU A 46 7.98 0.48 -11.66
N GLU A 47 9.10 1.14 -12.01
CA GLU A 47 9.13 2.22 -13.03
C GLU A 47 8.65 1.72 -14.40
N TYR A 48 8.90 0.45 -14.73
CA TYR A 48 8.57 -0.13 -16.03
C TYR A 48 7.31 -1.00 -16.00
N LYS A 49 6.64 -1.11 -14.85
CA LYS A 49 5.37 -1.85 -14.70
C LYS A 49 4.22 -0.85 -14.63
N THR A 50 3.27 -0.98 -15.52
CA THR A 50 2.05 -0.19 -15.47
C THR A 50 0.99 -0.82 -14.58
N GLN A 51 0.04 0.01 -14.15
CA GLN A 51 -1.10 -0.44 -13.35
C GLN A 51 -2.17 -1.10 -14.24
N VAL A 52 -2.67 -0.36 -15.24
CA VAL A 52 -3.82 -0.77 -16.08
C VAL A 52 -3.48 -0.74 -17.58
N PHE A 53 -2.90 0.35 -18.09
CA PHE A 53 -2.60 0.54 -19.51
C PHE A 53 -1.19 0.11 -19.87
N VAL A 54 -0.89 -0.28 -21.11
CA VAL A 54 0.49 -0.67 -21.48
C VAL A 54 1.31 0.57 -21.83
N ASN A 55 2.53 0.70 -21.30
CA ASN A 55 3.41 1.89 -21.44
C ASN A 55 3.54 2.44 -22.88
N HIS A 56 3.45 1.59 -23.91
CA HIS A 56 3.57 2.01 -25.31
C HIS A 56 2.35 2.75 -25.88
N GLU A 57 1.23 2.83 -25.15
CA GLU A 57 0.00 3.52 -25.60
C GLU A 57 -0.02 5.01 -25.22
N GLY A 58 0.99 5.49 -24.48
CA GLY A 58 1.18 6.92 -24.17
C GLY A 58 2.16 7.16 -23.00
N ASP A 59 3.04 8.15 -23.15
CA ASP A 59 4.17 8.47 -22.24
C ASP A 59 3.81 8.90 -20.80
N LEU A 60 2.54 8.90 -20.42
CA LEU A 60 2.07 9.52 -19.19
C LEU A 60 1.06 8.66 -18.41
N PHE A 61 0.94 7.36 -18.74
CA PHE A 61 0.18 6.44 -17.89
C PHE A 61 0.94 6.18 -16.59
N ARG A 62 0.21 6.02 -15.50
CA ARG A 62 0.79 5.78 -14.18
C ARG A 62 1.50 4.42 -14.14
N THR A 63 2.66 4.42 -13.51
CA THR A 63 3.44 3.20 -13.24
C THR A 63 3.16 2.75 -11.81
N ARG A 64 3.51 1.50 -11.51
CA ARG A 64 3.45 0.98 -10.14
C ARG A 64 4.35 1.76 -9.18
N LEU A 65 5.42 2.37 -9.69
CA LEU A 65 6.28 3.24 -8.90
C LEU A 65 5.55 4.50 -8.46
N THR A 66 4.92 5.22 -9.40
CA THR A 66 4.17 6.44 -9.07
C THR A 66 2.98 6.11 -8.18
N HIS A 67 2.32 4.98 -8.41
CA HIS A 67 1.27 4.45 -7.54
C HIS A 67 1.77 4.25 -6.11
N SER A 68 2.85 3.48 -5.93
CA SER A 68 3.41 3.18 -4.60
C SER A 68 3.83 4.44 -3.83
N ILE A 69 4.35 5.45 -4.53
CA ILE A 69 4.71 6.75 -3.92
C ILE A 69 3.46 7.49 -3.41
N GLU A 70 2.36 7.47 -4.16
CA GLU A 70 1.12 8.11 -3.76
C GLU A 70 0.42 7.38 -2.62
N VAL A 71 0.42 6.03 -2.64
CA VAL A 71 0.00 5.22 -1.50
C VAL A 71 0.80 5.58 -0.25
N ALA A 72 2.13 5.68 -0.35
CA ALA A 72 2.97 6.08 0.76
C ALA A 72 2.63 7.49 1.26
N GLN A 73 2.40 8.45 0.36
CA GLN A 73 2.04 9.82 0.75
C GLN A 73 0.71 9.88 1.53
N ILE A 74 -0.32 9.22 1.02
CA ILE A 74 -1.64 9.15 1.67
C ILE A 74 -1.51 8.45 3.02
N ALA A 75 -0.91 7.26 3.05
CA ALA A 75 -0.81 6.45 4.25
C ALA A 75 -0.03 7.16 5.36
N ARG A 76 1.10 7.80 5.03
CA ARG A 76 1.90 8.59 6.01
C ARG A 76 1.14 9.80 6.56
N THR A 77 0.26 10.39 5.76
CA THR A 77 -0.57 11.53 6.21
C THR A 77 -1.54 11.07 7.30
N VAL A 78 -2.22 9.94 7.08
CA VAL A 78 -3.14 9.34 8.05
C VAL A 78 -2.37 8.85 9.29
N ALA A 79 -1.25 8.16 9.09
CA ALA A 79 -0.44 7.62 10.18
C ALA A 79 0.04 8.72 11.15
N ARG A 80 0.58 9.82 10.62
CA ARG A 80 1.02 10.95 11.45
C ARG A 80 -0.11 11.58 12.24
N ALA A 81 -1.29 11.73 11.63
CA ALA A 81 -2.45 12.29 12.31
C ALA A 81 -2.97 11.38 13.44
N LEU A 82 -2.83 10.06 13.30
CA LEU A 82 -3.17 9.06 14.32
C LEU A 82 -2.03 8.74 15.30
N ARG A 83 -0.86 9.40 15.17
CA ARG A 83 0.38 9.13 15.92
C ARG A 83 0.86 7.68 15.80
N LEU A 84 0.66 7.08 14.63
CA LEU A 84 1.20 5.77 14.26
C LEU A 84 2.60 5.92 13.66
N ASN A 85 3.27 4.79 13.44
CA ASN A 85 4.62 4.78 12.90
C ASN A 85 4.63 5.04 11.38
N ASP A 86 4.93 6.27 10.98
CA ASP A 86 4.91 6.67 9.58
C ASP A 86 6.09 6.11 8.76
N ASP A 87 7.19 5.70 9.41
CA ASP A 87 8.30 5.02 8.74
C ASP A 87 7.92 3.57 8.37
N LEU A 88 7.20 2.85 9.26
CA LEU A 88 6.67 1.52 8.97
C LEU A 88 5.62 1.57 7.85
N VAL A 89 4.70 2.52 7.93
CA VAL A 89 3.68 2.75 6.89
C VAL A 89 4.32 3.05 5.54
N GLU A 90 5.37 3.87 5.51
CA GLU A 90 6.12 4.15 4.30
C GLU A 90 6.79 2.88 3.74
N ALA A 91 7.45 2.09 4.59
CA ALA A 91 8.08 0.84 4.18
C ALA A 91 7.07 -0.16 3.58
N ILE A 92 5.92 -0.37 4.24
CA ILE A 92 4.86 -1.27 3.73
C ILE A 92 4.33 -0.76 2.40
N ALA A 93 3.98 0.53 2.31
CA ALA A 93 3.42 1.13 1.10
C ALA A 93 4.37 1.05 -0.10
N LEU A 94 5.69 1.19 0.10
CA LEU A 94 6.66 1.06 -0.98
C LEU A 94 6.92 -0.39 -1.39
N ALA A 95 6.63 -1.37 -0.52
CA ALA A 95 6.91 -2.78 -0.76
C ALA A 95 5.70 -3.61 -1.22
N HIS A 96 4.46 -3.13 -1.02
CA HIS A 96 3.26 -3.94 -1.26
C HIS A 96 3.17 -4.51 -2.69
N ASP A 97 3.65 -3.72 -3.67
CA ASP A 97 3.49 -3.99 -5.09
C ASP A 97 4.72 -4.61 -5.79
N LEU A 98 5.78 -4.94 -5.04
CA LEU A 98 7.03 -5.46 -5.61
C LEU A 98 6.83 -6.72 -6.47
N GLY A 99 5.94 -7.60 -6.02
CA GLY A 99 5.64 -8.91 -6.60
C GLY A 99 4.73 -8.90 -7.81
N HIS A 100 4.16 -7.75 -8.19
CA HIS A 100 3.27 -7.73 -9.34
C HIS A 100 3.97 -8.11 -10.64
N THR A 101 3.26 -8.89 -11.45
CA THR A 101 3.67 -9.28 -12.79
C THR A 101 3.69 -8.08 -13.74
N PRO A 102 4.43 -8.17 -14.86
CA PRO A 102 4.13 -7.37 -16.04
C PRO A 102 2.64 -7.50 -16.43
N PHE A 103 2.09 -6.48 -17.08
CA PHE A 103 0.69 -6.47 -17.57
C PHE A 103 -0.40 -6.57 -16.48
N GLY A 104 -0.09 -6.14 -15.26
CA GLY A 104 -1.08 -6.04 -14.17
C GLY A 104 -1.79 -7.36 -13.89
N HIS A 105 -3.11 -7.30 -13.70
CA HIS A 105 -3.94 -8.46 -13.35
C HIS A 105 -3.96 -9.54 -14.43
N ALA A 106 -3.94 -9.17 -15.72
CA ALA A 106 -3.90 -10.14 -16.80
C ALA A 106 -2.62 -11.00 -16.75
N GLY A 107 -1.48 -10.38 -16.41
CA GLY A 107 -0.22 -11.12 -16.20
C GLY A 107 -0.27 -12.04 -14.98
N GLN A 108 -0.95 -11.61 -13.92
CA GLN A 108 -1.12 -12.43 -12.72
C GLN A 108 -2.02 -13.63 -12.98
N GLU A 109 -3.15 -13.45 -13.65
CA GLU A 109 -4.07 -14.51 -14.04
C GLU A 109 -3.36 -15.55 -14.92
N ALA A 110 -2.68 -15.10 -15.96
CA ALA A 110 -1.93 -15.97 -16.86
C ALA A 110 -0.84 -16.77 -16.11
N LEU A 111 -0.10 -16.11 -15.21
CA LEU A 111 0.94 -16.79 -14.44
C LEU A 111 0.36 -17.76 -13.41
N ASN A 112 -0.73 -17.39 -12.74
CA ASN A 112 -1.43 -18.27 -11.81
C ASN A 112 -1.96 -19.52 -12.52
N ASP A 113 -2.48 -19.36 -13.73
CA ASP A 113 -2.94 -20.46 -14.58
C ASP A 113 -1.82 -21.42 -14.96
N CYS A 114 -0.66 -20.89 -15.36
CA CYS A 114 0.53 -21.69 -15.63
C CYS A 114 1.06 -22.42 -14.39
N MET A 115 0.91 -21.82 -13.21
CA MET A 115 1.43 -22.35 -11.95
C MET A 115 0.41 -23.20 -11.17
N ARG A 116 -0.76 -23.52 -11.74
CA ARG A 116 -1.85 -24.23 -11.02
C ARG A 116 -1.38 -25.55 -10.38
N GLU A 117 -0.55 -26.32 -11.08
CA GLU A 117 -0.01 -27.61 -10.58
C GLU A 117 1.15 -27.43 -9.59
N ASP A 118 1.74 -26.23 -9.54
CA ASP A 118 2.91 -25.87 -8.73
C ASP A 118 2.57 -24.93 -7.55
N GLY A 119 1.29 -24.85 -7.17
CA GLY A 119 0.83 -24.09 -6.00
C GLY A 119 0.33 -22.67 -6.28
N GLY A 120 0.17 -22.31 -7.55
CA GLY A 120 -0.40 -21.04 -8.01
C GLY A 120 0.56 -19.86 -7.93
N PHE A 121 0.04 -18.68 -8.30
CA PHE A 121 0.73 -17.41 -8.23
C PHE A 121 -0.16 -16.32 -7.64
N GLU A 122 0.38 -15.57 -6.69
CA GLU A 122 -0.28 -14.43 -6.05
C GLU A 122 0.79 -13.36 -5.79
N HIS A 123 0.46 -12.10 -6.11
CA HIS A 123 1.43 -11.01 -6.13
C HIS A 123 1.90 -10.59 -4.73
N ASN A 124 1.06 -10.61 -3.70
CA ASN A 124 1.48 -10.25 -2.34
C ASN A 124 2.39 -11.32 -1.70
N LEU A 125 2.16 -12.60 -1.98
CA LEU A 125 3.09 -13.69 -1.68
C LEU A 125 4.40 -13.54 -2.44
N GLN A 126 4.34 -13.10 -3.70
CA GLN A 126 5.54 -12.83 -4.49
C GLN A 126 6.31 -11.59 -3.96
N SER A 127 5.61 -10.53 -3.50
CA SER A 127 6.23 -9.37 -2.84
C SER A 127 7.01 -9.82 -1.61
N LEU A 128 6.41 -10.68 -0.78
CA LEU A 128 7.10 -11.27 0.37
C LEU A 128 8.30 -12.12 -0.05
N ARG A 129 8.14 -13.01 -1.04
CA ARG A 129 9.23 -13.86 -1.55
C ARG A 129 10.41 -13.02 -2.06
N ILE A 130 10.15 -11.88 -2.69
CA ILE A 130 11.19 -10.96 -3.15
C ILE A 130 12.02 -10.45 -1.97
N VAL A 131 11.37 -9.91 -0.94
CA VAL A 131 12.06 -9.30 0.20
C VAL A 131 12.65 -10.33 1.16
N ASP A 132 12.19 -11.58 1.11
CA ASP A 132 12.70 -12.65 1.97
C ASP A 132 13.79 -13.50 1.32
N ARG A 133 13.81 -13.60 -0.02
CA ARG A 133 14.65 -14.59 -0.70
C ARG A 133 15.28 -14.14 -2.03
N LEU A 134 14.61 -13.34 -2.85
CA LEU A 134 15.06 -13.12 -4.24
C LEU A 134 16.01 -11.92 -4.42
N GLU A 135 15.97 -10.94 -3.53
CA GLU A 135 16.96 -9.86 -3.56
C GLU A 135 18.28 -10.33 -2.96
N GLU A 136 19.35 -10.32 -3.74
CA GLU A 136 20.70 -10.68 -3.30
C GLU A 136 21.53 -9.39 -3.14
N ARG A 137 21.31 -8.67 -2.02
CA ARG A 137 21.94 -7.36 -1.75
C ARG A 137 22.93 -7.38 -0.59
N TYR A 138 22.90 -8.42 0.22
CA TYR A 138 23.68 -8.54 1.45
C TYR A 138 24.46 -9.85 1.44
N ALA A 139 25.72 -9.81 1.87
CA ALA A 139 26.60 -10.99 1.82
C ALA A 139 26.24 -12.09 2.83
N ALA A 140 25.49 -11.74 3.89
CA ALA A 140 25.24 -12.64 5.02
C ALA A 140 23.92 -13.43 4.92
N PHE A 141 23.01 -13.03 4.04
CA PHE A 141 21.68 -13.61 3.93
C PHE A 141 21.03 -13.24 2.59
N ASP A 142 20.07 -14.06 2.18
CA ASP A 142 19.19 -13.75 1.06
C ASP A 142 18.11 -12.75 1.46
N GLY A 143 17.56 -12.05 0.47
CA GLY A 143 16.53 -11.04 0.68
C GLY A 143 17.06 -9.74 1.28
N LEU A 144 16.12 -8.96 1.83
CA LEU A 144 16.36 -7.67 2.45
C LEU A 144 16.33 -7.76 3.99
N ASN A 145 16.02 -8.92 4.56
CA ASN A 145 15.92 -9.14 6.01
C ASN A 145 15.09 -8.05 6.72
N LEU A 146 13.92 -7.72 6.19
CA LEU A 146 13.05 -6.66 6.73
C LEU A 146 12.50 -7.02 8.11
N MET A 147 12.04 -6.03 8.87
CA MET A 147 11.33 -6.21 10.14
C MET A 147 10.07 -7.05 9.94
N PHE A 148 9.70 -7.82 10.96
CA PHE A 148 8.51 -8.67 10.93
C PHE A 148 7.25 -7.90 10.52
N GLU A 149 7.04 -6.71 11.08
CA GLU A 149 5.83 -5.90 10.89
C GLU A 149 5.76 -5.33 9.47
N THR A 150 6.91 -5.00 8.86
CA THR A 150 6.98 -4.62 7.45
C THR A 150 6.55 -5.79 6.57
N ARG A 151 7.05 -7.00 6.84
CA ARG A 151 6.72 -8.22 6.10
C ARG A 151 5.26 -8.63 6.28
N GLU A 152 4.74 -8.52 7.50
CA GLU A 152 3.34 -8.78 7.83
C GLU A 152 2.41 -7.80 7.10
N GLY A 153 2.79 -6.53 7.02
CA GLY A 153 2.02 -5.50 6.31
C GLY A 153 1.99 -5.67 4.79
N ILE A 154 3.04 -6.26 4.18
CA ILE A 154 3.05 -6.60 2.76
C ILE A 154 2.00 -7.69 2.44
N LEU A 155 1.85 -8.66 3.34
CA LEU A 155 0.87 -9.75 3.20
C LEU A 155 -0.54 -9.24 3.52
N LYS A 156 -1.32 -8.85 2.50
CA LYS A 156 -2.71 -8.40 2.71
C LYS A 156 -3.65 -9.56 3.07
N HIS A 157 -3.63 -10.60 2.24
CA HIS A 157 -4.43 -11.80 2.38
C HIS A 157 -3.57 -13.05 2.16
N CYS A 158 -3.96 -14.16 2.79
CA CYS A 158 -3.27 -15.43 2.63
C CYS A 158 -4.24 -16.58 2.87
N ALA A 159 -4.33 -17.51 1.92
CA ALA A 159 -5.15 -18.70 2.09
C ALA A 159 -4.62 -19.57 3.25
N PRO A 160 -5.48 -20.24 4.03
CA PRO A 160 -5.04 -21.03 5.19
C PRO A 160 -3.97 -22.09 4.88
N GLY A 161 -3.99 -22.68 3.68
CA GLY A 161 -2.94 -23.59 3.21
C GLY A 161 -1.56 -22.92 3.19
N LYS A 162 -1.46 -21.75 2.55
CA LYS A 162 -0.22 -20.97 2.46
C LYS A 162 0.18 -20.33 3.78
N ALA A 163 -0.78 -19.89 4.59
CA ALA A 163 -0.51 -19.35 5.92
C ALA A 163 0.26 -20.34 6.80
N ARG A 164 -0.05 -21.65 6.73
CA ARG A 164 0.70 -22.68 7.49
C ARG A 164 2.17 -22.79 7.06
N GLU A 165 2.48 -22.51 5.80
CA GLU A 165 3.86 -22.53 5.27
C GLU A 165 4.68 -21.30 5.72
N LEU A 166 4.02 -20.22 6.13
CA LEU A 166 4.66 -18.94 6.49
C LEU A 166 5.03 -18.82 7.98
N GLY A 167 4.74 -19.85 8.80
CA GLY A 167 5.05 -19.85 10.23
C GLY A 167 4.39 -18.67 10.96
N GLU A 168 5.17 -17.93 11.75
CA GLU A 168 4.68 -16.79 12.54
C GLU A 168 4.02 -15.68 11.70
N LEU A 169 4.49 -15.44 10.46
CA LEU A 169 3.86 -14.45 9.57
C LEU A 169 2.46 -14.88 9.10
N GLY A 170 2.24 -16.19 8.96
CA GLY A 170 0.97 -16.74 8.54
C GLY A 170 -0.05 -16.88 9.68
N ARG A 171 0.43 -16.85 10.93
CA ARG A 171 -0.36 -17.15 12.13
C ARG A 171 -1.62 -16.28 12.23
N ARG A 172 -1.53 -14.99 11.90
CA ARG A 172 -2.68 -14.08 11.96
C ARG A 172 -3.85 -14.52 11.08
N PHE A 173 -3.58 -15.16 9.93
CA PHE A 173 -4.61 -15.66 9.02
C PHE A 173 -5.26 -16.96 9.51
N LEU A 174 -4.60 -17.69 10.42
CA LEU A 174 -5.10 -18.92 11.01
C LEU A 174 -5.91 -18.66 12.29
N GLU A 175 -5.58 -17.58 13.00
CA GLU A 175 -6.18 -17.21 14.29
C GLU A 175 -7.21 -16.07 14.17
N ASP A 176 -7.58 -15.68 12.94
CA ASP A 176 -8.46 -14.53 12.64
C ASP A 176 -8.01 -13.22 13.30
N ARG A 177 -6.69 -13.01 13.42
CA ARG A 177 -6.11 -11.80 13.99
C ARG A 177 -5.93 -10.71 12.95
N ARG A 178 -6.09 -9.46 13.39
CA ARG A 178 -5.87 -8.28 12.56
C ARG A 178 -4.37 -7.92 12.54
N PRO A 179 -3.85 -7.35 11.44
CA PRO A 179 -2.50 -6.80 11.42
C PRO A 179 -2.47 -5.45 12.16
N SER A 180 -1.30 -4.84 12.31
CA SER A 180 -1.17 -3.51 12.91
C SER A 180 -2.01 -2.43 12.20
N LEU A 181 -2.32 -1.33 12.89
CA LEU A 181 -3.04 -0.21 12.28
C LEU A 181 -2.26 0.40 11.11
N GLU A 182 -0.93 0.39 11.17
CA GLU A 182 -0.05 0.80 10.07
C GLU A 182 -0.32 -0.01 8.80
N ALA A 183 -0.39 -1.34 8.91
CA ALA A 183 -0.70 -2.21 7.78
C ALA A 183 -2.14 -2.01 7.25
N GLN A 184 -3.11 -1.83 8.16
CA GLN A 184 -4.50 -1.56 7.79
C GLN A 184 -4.63 -0.25 7.00
N ILE A 185 -3.95 0.81 7.44
CA ILE A 185 -3.93 2.11 6.76
C ILE A 185 -3.27 2.01 5.39
N CYS A 186 -2.18 1.24 5.24
CA CYS A 186 -1.59 1.01 3.93
C CYS A 186 -2.57 0.37 2.95
N ASN A 187 -3.38 -0.59 3.39
CA ASN A 187 -4.39 -1.20 2.52
C ASN A 187 -5.47 -0.19 2.11
N LEU A 188 -5.97 0.61 3.04
CA LEU A 188 -6.99 1.62 2.76
C LEU A 188 -6.45 2.76 1.88
N ALA A 189 -5.19 3.17 2.09
CA ALA A 189 -4.52 4.16 1.25
C ALA A 189 -4.31 3.66 -0.18
N ASP A 190 -4.00 2.37 -0.35
CA ASP A 190 -3.90 1.72 -1.65
C ASP A 190 -5.24 1.75 -2.40
N GLU A 191 -6.34 1.40 -1.73
CA GLU A 191 -7.68 1.48 -2.31
C GLU A 191 -8.08 2.92 -2.69
N ILE A 192 -7.72 3.93 -1.88
CA ILE A 192 -7.95 5.33 -2.22
C ILE A 192 -7.15 5.72 -3.46
N ALA A 193 -5.85 5.43 -3.50
CA ALA A 193 -4.99 5.76 -4.62
C ALA A 193 -5.47 5.08 -5.90
N TYR A 194 -5.73 3.78 -5.85
CA TYR A 194 -6.20 2.96 -6.96
C TYR A 194 -7.48 3.54 -7.60
N ASN A 195 -8.51 3.79 -6.80
CA ASN A 195 -9.78 4.32 -7.31
C ASN A 195 -9.64 5.67 -8.01
N ASN A 196 -8.77 6.55 -7.50
CA ASN A 196 -8.57 7.87 -8.09
C ASN A 196 -7.73 7.82 -9.37
N HIS A 197 -6.78 6.89 -9.47
CA HIS A 197 -5.96 6.70 -10.67
C HIS A 197 -6.80 6.15 -11.81
N ASP A 198 -7.66 5.16 -11.53
CA ASP A 198 -8.54 4.56 -12.54
C ASP A 198 -9.52 5.58 -13.14
N VAL A 199 -9.95 6.56 -12.33
CA VAL A 199 -10.76 7.68 -12.83
C VAL A 199 -9.97 8.54 -13.82
N ASP A 200 -8.73 8.92 -13.51
CA ASP A 200 -7.89 9.74 -14.38
C ASP A 200 -7.48 9.00 -15.66
N ASP A 201 -7.00 7.76 -15.52
CA ASP A 201 -6.57 6.92 -16.63
C ASP A 201 -7.75 6.48 -17.52
N GLY A 202 -8.92 6.19 -16.92
CA GLY A 202 -10.15 5.88 -17.64
C GLY A 202 -10.68 7.05 -18.47
N LEU A 203 -10.64 8.27 -17.93
CA LEU A 203 -10.96 9.49 -18.68
C LEU A 203 -9.96 9.76 -19.80
N ARG A 204 -8.67 9.55 -19.51
CA ARG A 204 -7.58 9.83 -20.44
C ARG A 204 -7.56 8.88 -21.63
N SER A 205 -7.81 7.60 -21.39
CA SER A 205 -7.93 6.59 -22.45
C SER A 205 -9.18 6.77 -23.31
N GLY A 206 -10.15 7.56 -22.85
CA GLY A 206 -11.44 7.74 -23.51
C GLY A 206 -12.40 6.56 -23.36
N LEU A 207 -12.01 5.52 -22.61
CA LEU A 207 -12.88 4.38 -22.27
C LEU A 207 -14.03 4.82 -21.36
N VAL A 208 -13.80 5.84 -20.55
CA VAL A 208 -14.80 6.45 -19.68
C VAL A 208 -14.98 7.92 -20.06
N THR A 209 -16.23 8.36 -20.15
CA THR A 209 -16.59 9.76 -20.42
C THR A 209 -16.93 10.49 -19.13
N LEU A 210 -16.80 11.82 -19.16
CA LEU A 210 -17.18 12.66 -18.02
C LEU A 210 -18.68 12.52 -17.67
N ASP A 211 -19.54 12.29 -18.67
CA ASP A 211 -20.97 12.03 -18.45
C ASP A 211 -21.20 10.74 -17.66
N GLN A 212 -20.49 9.66 -18.01
CA GLN A 212 -20.57 8.40 -17.27
C GLN A 212 -20.07 8.55 -15.82
N LEU A 213 -18.94 9.22 -15.60
CA LEU A 213 -18.44 9.46 -14.23
C LEU A 213 -19.36 10.36 -13.43
N SER A 214 -20.05 11.31 -14.06
CA SER A 214 -21.03 12.16 -13.38
C SER A 214 -22.24 11.40 -12.83
N LYS A 215 -22.42 10.12 -13.18
CA LYS A 215 -23.44 9.22 -12.60
C LYS A 215 -22.95 8.54 -11.32
N VAL A 216 -21.65 8.54 -11.06
CA VAL A 216 -21.08 8.04 -9.81
C VAL A 216 -21.19 9.12 -8.75
N SER A 217 -21.93 8.84 -7.68
CA SER A 217 -22.32 9.83 -6.66
C SER A 217 -21.14 10.57 -6.03
N LEU A 218 -20.04 9.86 -5.75
CA LEU A 218 -18.84 10.45 -5.17
C LEU A 218 -18.19 11.47 -6.12
N PHE A 219 -18.00 11.09 -7.39
CA PHE A 219 -17.43 11.99 -8.40
C PHE A 219 -18.36 13.17 -8.70
N ALA A 220 -19.65 12.91 -8.85
CA ALA A 220 -20.67 13.92 -9.15
C ALA A 220 -20.72 15.02 -8.10
N ARG A 221 -20.67 14.63 -6.82
CA ARG A 221 -20.66 15.55 -5.68
C ARG A 221 -19.47 16.51 -5.76
N HIS A 222 -18.26 15.98 -5.86
CA HIS A 222 -17.05 16.81 -5.89
C HIS A 222 -16.90 17.60 -7.19
N MET A 223 -17.42 17.11 -8.30
CA MET A 223 -17.49 17.87 -9.54
C MET A 223 -18.44 19.07 -9.40
N ALA A 224 -19.60 18.88 -8.75
CA ALA A 224 -20.55 19.96 -8.49
C ALA A 224 -19.95 21.03 -7.57
N GLU A 225 -19.28 20.63 -6.49
CA GLU A 225 -18.53 21.53 -5.60
C GLU A 225 -17.45 22.32 -6.35
N THR A 226 -16.68 21.64 -7.20
CA THR A 226 -15.64 22.28 -8.01
C THR A 226 -16.22 23.31 -8.97
N ARG A 227 -17.35 23.01 -9.63
CA ARG A 227 -18.04 23.94 -10.53
C ARG A 227 -18.68 25.11 -9.79
N ALA A 228 -19.16 24.90 -8.57
CA ALA A 228 -19.71 25.97 -7.74
C ALA A 228 -18.63 26.98 -7.34
N GLU A 229 -17.44 26.50 -6.95
CA GLU A 229 -16.33 27.36 -6.57
C GLU A 229 -15.60 27.99 -7.78
N PHE A 230 -15.47 27.24 -8.88
CA PHE A 230 -14.79 27.68 -10.09
C PHE A 230 -15.68 27.53 -11.34
N PRO A 231 -16.68 28.40 -11.55
CA PRO A 231 -17.66 28.24 -12.64
C PRO A 231 -17.06 28.19 -14.06
N ALA A 232 -15.90 28.81 -14.26
CA ALA A 232 -15.20 28.83 -15.55
C ALA A 232 -14.26 27.65 -15.78
N VAL A 233 -14.06 26.75 -14.80
CA VAL A 233 -13.13 25.63 -14.94
C VAL A 233 -13.70 24.55 -15.85
N THR A 234 -12.90 24.09 -16.80
CA THR A 234 -13.31 23.10 -17.81
C THR A 234 -12.18 22.13 -18.12
N GLY A 235 -12.51 21.09 -18.90
CA GLY A 235 -11.55 20.10 -19.41
C GLY A 235 -10.75 19.43 -18.29
N ARG A 236 -9.44 19.24 -18.52
CA ARG A 236 -8.55 18.54 -17.60
C ARG A 236 -8.44 19.20 -16.22
N ARG A 237 -8.51 20.53 -16.13
CA ARG A 237 -8.41 21.22 -14.84
C ARG A 237 -9.60 20.92 -13.94
N LEU A 238 -10.81 20.81 -14.51
CA LEU A 238 -11.99 20.40 -13.77
C LEU A 238 -11.82 19.00 -13.20
N VAL A 239 -11.32 18.06 -14.01
CA VAL A 239 -11.07 16.67 -13.60
C VAL A 239 -10.04 16.62 -12.46
N HIS A 240 -8.87 17.25 -12.64
CA HIS A 240 -7.82 17.23 -11.63
C HIS A 240 -8.29 17.83 -10.29
N GLU A 241 -9.03 18.95 -10.32
CA GLU A 241 -9.54 19.57 -9.09
C GLU A 241 -10.65 18.72 -8.44
N THR A 242 -11.50 18.08 -9.24
CA THR A 242 -12.53 17.12 -8.75
C THR A 242 -11.87 15.93 -8.05
N VAL A 243 -10.90 15.29 -8.69
CA VAL A 243 -10.17 14.13 -8.14
C VAL A 243 -9.39 14.52 -6.89
N ARG A 244 -8.72 15.68 -6.89
CA ARG A 244 -8.01 16.20 -5.72
C ARG A 244 -8.95 16.38 -4.51
N ARG A 245 -10.16 16.93 -4.72
CA ARG A 245 -11.17 17.07 -3.66
C ARG A 245 -11.69 15.73 -3.18
N MET A 246 -11.90 14.80 -4.10
CA MET A 246 -12.32 13.43 -3.79
C MET A 246 -11.30 12.71 -2.91
N ILE A 247 -10.00 12.75 -3.27
CA ILE A 247 -8.91 12.22 -2.43
C ILE A 247 -8.94 12.88 -1.06
N GLY A 248 -9.00 14.22 -1.00
CA GLY A 248 -9.03 14.96 0.26
C GLY A 248 -10.20 14.55 1.16
N ALA A 249 -11.39 14.37 0.59
CA ALA A 249 -12.56 13.91 1.32
C ALA A 249 -12.39 12.48 1.85
N GLN A 250 -11.90 11.55 1.02
CA GLN A 250 -11.67 10.16 1.43
C GLN A 250 -10.60 10.04 2.51
N VAL A 251 -9.51 10.80 2.42
CA VAL A 251 -8.44 10.81 3.44
C VAL A 251 -8.93 11.38 4.77
N ASN A 252 -9.71 12.46 4.74
CA ASN A 252 -10.28 13.05 5.94
C ASN A 252 -11.32 12.13 6.60
N ASP A 253 -12.16 11.48 5.80
CA ASP A 253 -13.13 10.50 6.28
C ASP A 253 -12.43 9.28 6.91
N LEU A 254 -11.44 8.72 6.23
CA LEU A 254 -10.61 7.63 6.75
C LEU A 254 -9.99 8.00 8.10
N LEU A 255 -9.43 9.21 8.23
CA LEU A 255 -8.84 9.68 9.47
C LEU A 255 -9.89 9.81 10.58
N ALA A 256 -11.00 10.49 10.31
CA ALA A 256 -12.05 10.74 11.29
C ALA A 256 -12.70 9.42 11.78
N GLU A 257 -13.01 8.53 10.86
CA GLU A 257 -13.63 7.24 11.16
C GLU A 257 -12.65 6.30 11.89
N SER A 258 -11.38 6.29 11.50
CA SER A 258 -10.36 5.51 12.21
C SER A 258 -10.19 6.00 13.65
N ALA A 259 -10.07 7.32 13.85
CA ALA A 259 -9.97 7.90 15.19
C ALA A 259 -11.20 7.57 16.05
N ARG A 260 -12.40 7.66 15.48
CA ARG A 260 -13.66 7.31 16.16
C ARG A 260 -13.68 5.84 16.58
N ARG A 261 -13.38 4.92 15.66
CA ARG A 261 -13.39 3.48 15.93
C ARG A 261 -12.32 3.05 16.93
N ILE A 262 -11.12 3.62 16.86
CA ILE A 262 -10.04 3.36 17.83
C ILE A 262 -10.51 3.77 19.24
N ALA A 263 -11.13 4.95 19.37
CA ALA A 263 -11.65 5.42 20.65
C ALA A 263 -12.81 4.57 21.19
N GLU A 264 -13.78 4.21 20.32
CA GLU A 264 -14.93 3.38 20.70
C GLU A 264 -14.55 1.95 21.07
N ALA A 265 -13.57 1.37 20.38
CA ALA A 265 -13.04 0.06 20.70
C ALA A 265 -12.19 0.05 21.98
N GLY A 266 -11.76 1.23 22.46
CA GLY A 266 -10.96 1.37 23.67
C GLY A 266 -9.55 0.76 23.52
N VAL A 267 -8.97 0.83 22.32
CA VAL A 267 -7.64 0.25 22.03
C VAL A 267 -6.59 0.92 22.92
N ALA A 268 -6.02 0.18 23.86
CA ALA A 268 -5.05 0.69 24.81
C ALA A 268 -3.60 0.38 24.41
N ASP A 269 -3.38 -0.74 23.71
CA ASP A 269 -2.08 -1.21 23.28
C ASP A 269 -2.12 -1.93 21.92
N LEU A 270 -0.96 -2.39 21.47
CA LEU A 270 -0.82 -3.08 20.18
C LEU A 270 -1.54 -4.45 20.18
N GLU A 271 -1.68 -5.12 21.32
CA GLU A 271 -2.35 -6.41 21.39
C GLU A 271 -3.86 -6.26 21.19
N ASP A 272 -4.45 -5.18 21.69
CA ASP A 272 -5.86 -4.83 21.43
C ASP A 272 -6.15 -4.62 19.94
N VAL A 273 -5.19 -4.09 19.17
CA VAL A 273 -5.34 -3.93 17.70
C VAL A 273 -5.49 -5.28 16.99
N HIS A 274 -4.82 -6.31 17.51
CA HIS A 274 -4.76 -7.62 16.87
C HIS A 274 -5.95 -8.54 17.16
N ARG A 275 -6.85 -8.14 18.07
CA ARG A 275 -8.08 -8.87 18.42
C ARG A 275 -9.24 -8.51 17.51
#